data_AF-A0A7S2QDT8-F1
#
_entry.id   AF-A0A7S2QDT8-F1
#
_cell.length_a   1.000
_cell.length_b   1.000
_cell.length_c   1.000
_cell.angle_alpha   90.00
_cell.angle_beta   90.00
_cell.angle_gamma   90.00
#
_symmetry.space_group_name_H-M   'P 1'
#
loop_
_entity.id
_entity.type
_entity.pdbx_description
1 polymer ?
#
loop_
_entity_poly.entity_id
_entity_poly.type
_entity_poly.pdbx_seq_one_letter_code
_entity_poly.pdbx_strand_id
1 'polypeptide(L)'
;PRGGGAVGGGGSHKNGVPCINALEPVLASMERRFGVQRRVDAAGDGEDASFEEGLTIFAVSDNTGETAHAVAVSALKQFPGSGVETVTVCSEVKSLEEINHIVDEALSLDSMIIFTFASPGMSRFIRQQCERAKVPYADVFQPIIIAFERYLNYPPVGVAGGHDLKASDST
;
A
#
# COMPACT_ATOMS: atom_id res chain seq x y z
N PRO A 1 29.56 -45.76 35.21
CA PRO A 1 30.74 -45.20 34.52
C PRO A 1 30.31 -44.15 33.48
N ARG A 2 30.83 -42.94 33.64
CA ARG A 2 30.71 -41.79 32.72
C ARG A 2 31.70 -41.92 31.55
N GLY A 3 31.44 -41.17 30.48
CA GLY A 3 32.37 -40.81 29.41
C GLY A 3 31.87 -41.30 28.06
N GLY A 4 31.60 -40.49 27.04
CA GLY A 4 32.09 -39.16 26.70
C GLY A 4 32.72 -39.25 25.31
N GLY A 5 32.17 -38.54 24.32
CA GLY A 5 32.68 -38.53 22.95
C GLY A 5 31.82 -37.66 22.04
N ALA A 6 32.05 -36.35 22.10
CA ALA A 6 31.58 -35.40 21.10
C ALA A 6 32.52 -35.43 19.90
N VAL A 7 31.98 -35.47 18.68
CA VAL A 7 32.58 -34.81 17.50
C VAL A 7 31.45 -34.31 16.62
N GLY A 8 31.44 -33.01 16.35
CA GLY A 8 30.52 -32.34 15.44
C GLY A 8 31.00 -32.34 13.98
N GLY A 9 30.07 -31.92 13.13
CA GLY A 9 30.24 -31.54 11.73
C GLY A 9 28.84 -31.17 11.24
N GLY A 10 28.46 -29.90 11.13
CA GLY A 10 29.13 -28.90 10.31
C GLY A 10 28.54 -28.98 8.90
N GLY A 11 27.33 -28.45 8.72
CA GLY A 11 26.61 -28.42 7.44
C GLY A 11 25.85 -27.11 7.31
N SER A 12 26.53 -26.11 6.78
CA SER A 12 26.10 -24.74 6.43
C SER A 12 24.61 -24.46 6.41
N HIS A 13 24.14 -23.67 7.38
CA HIS A 13 23.02 -22.77 7.16
C HIS A 13 23.42 -21.84 6.00
N LYS A 14 22.84 -22.05 4.81
CA LYS A 14 22.81 -20.99 3.80
C LYS A 14 21.98 -19.88 4.42
N ASN A 15 22.64 -18.79 4.81
CA ASN A 15 22.02 -17.53 5.22
C ASN A 15 21.17 -17.05 4.04
N GLY A 16 19.92 -17.51 3.97
CA GLY A 16 18.93 -16.95 3.08
C GLY A 16 18.74 -15.50 3.51
N VAL A 17 18.91 -14.57 2.58
CA VAL A 17 18.50 -13.17 2.79
C VAL A 17 17.05 -13.22 3.28
N PRO A 18 16.72 -12.73 4.49
CA PRO A 18 15.35 -12.70 4.94
C PRO A 18 14.62 -11.63 4.12
N CYS A 19 14.12 -12.02 2.95
CA CYS A 19 13.24 -11.19 2.15
C CYS A 19 11.89 -11.11 2.85
N ILE A 20 11.49 -9.91 3.27
CA ILE A 20 10.12 -9.65 3.66
C ILE A 20 9.32 -9.66 2.37
N ASN A 21 8.56 -10.72 2.13
CA ASN A 21 7.51 -10.68 1.12
C ASN A 21 6.38 -9.80 1.67
N ALA A 22 6.54 -8.48 1.51
CA ALA A 22 5.64 -7.47 2.07
C ALA A 22 4.21 -7.56 1.50
N LEU A 23 4.06 -8.21 0.34
CA LEU A 23 2.80 -8.37 -0.35
C LEU A 23 2.08 -9.66 0.01
N GLU A 24 2.74 -10.72 0.47
CA GLU A 24 2.09 -12.01 0.76
C GLU A 24 0.94 -11.91 1.77
N PRO A 25 1.10 -11.25 2.93
CA PRO A 25 0.02 -11.15 3.90
C PRO A 25 -1.15 -10.29 3.39
N VAL A 26 -0.85 -9.34 2.50
CA VAL A 26 -1.83 -8.47 1.85
C VAL A 26 -2.60 -9.26 0.80
N LEU A 27 -1.90 -9.97 -0.08
CA LEU A 27 -2.47 -10.85 -1.11
C LEU A 27 -3.33 -11.95 -0.50
N ALA A 28 -2.83 -12.68 0.51
CA ALA A 28 -3.59 -13.74 1.18
C ALA A 28 -4.83 -13.22 1.95
N SER A 29 -4.84 -11.94 2.33
CA SER A 29 -6.00 -11.29 2.95
C SER A 29 -6.98 -10.77 1.90
N MET A 30 -6.48 -10.30 0.76
CA MET A 30 -7.27 -9.89 -0.39
C MET A 30 -7.98 -11.09 -1.03
N GLU A 31 -7.29 -12.22 -1.23
CA GLU A 31 -7.87 -13.45 -1.79
C GLU A 31 -9.04 -13.99 -0.95
N ARG A 32 -8.94 -13.92 0.39
CA ARG A 32 -10.01 -14.36 1.30
C ARG A 32 -11.21 -13.42 1.38
N ARG A 33 -11.01 -12.12 1.13
CA ARG A 33 -12.09 -11.10 1.23
C ARG A 33 -12.74 -10.78 -0.11
N PHE A 34 -11.95 -10.76 -1.17
CA PHE A 34 -12.40 -10.37 -2.51
C PHE A 34 -12.66 -11.54 -3.44
N GLY A 35 -12.39 -12.79 -3.00
CA GLY A 35 -12.68 -14.01 -3.73
C GLY A 35 -12.46 -13.81 -5.22
N VAL A 36 -11.20 -13.76 -5.67
CA VAL A 36 -10.80 -13.45 -7.04
C VAL A 36 -11.46 -14.44 -8.00
N GLN A 37 -12.72 -14.19 -8.35
CA GLN A 37 -13.32 -14.64 -9.57
C GLN A 37 -12.59 -13.83 -10.63
N ARG A 38 -11.56 -14.47 -11.18
CA ARG A 38 -11.00 -14.11 -12.47
C ARG A 38 -12.20 -14.06 -13.42
N ARG A 39 -12.76 -12.88 -13.68
CA ARG A 39 -13.73 -12.68 -14.76
C ARG A 39 -12.97 -12.90 -16.06
N VAL A 40 -12.81 -14.16 -16.43
CA VAL A 40 -12.36 -14.56 -17.77
C VAL A 40 -13.58 -14.81 -18.67
N ASP A 41 -14.78 -14.95 -18.12
CA ASP A 41 -15.94 -15.34 -18.92
C ASP A 41 -17.10 -14.36 -18.72
N ALA A 42 -17.31 -13.46 -19.69
CA ALA A 42 -18.61 -12.90 -20.05
C ALA A 42 -18.53 -12.17 -21.40
N ALA A 43 -18.40 -12.93 -22.49
CA ALA A 43 -19.18 -12.62 -23.68
C ALA A 43 -20.62 -13.06 -23.36
N GLY A 44 -21.50 -12.11 -23.06
CA GLY A 44 -22.90 -12.36 -22.72
C GLY A 44 -23.73 -11.11 -22.96
N ASP A 45 -24.71 -11.25 -23.83
CA ASP A 45 -25.64 -10.21 -24.26
C ASP A 45 -26.66 -9.84 -23.15
N GLY A 46 -26.94 -8.53 -22.99
CA GLY A 46 -28.06 -7.94 -22.23
C GLY A 46 -27.80 -7.74 -20.72
N GLU A 47 -28.19 -6.66 -20.04
CA GLU A 47 -28.99 -5.46 -20.32
C GLU A 47 -28.51 -4.34 -19.35
N ASP A 48 -28.44 -3.12 -19.87
CA ASP A 48 -28.71 -1.81 -19.25
C ASP A 48 -28.18 -1.53 -17.82
N ALA A 49 -26.89 -1.23 -17.73
CA ALA A 49 -26.39 -0.29 -16.72
C ALA A 49 -25.69 0.86 -17.45
N SER A 50 -26.33 2.03 -17.44
CA SER A 50 -25.72 3.28 -17.88
C SER A 50 -24.62 3.67 -16.89
N PHE A 51 -23.41 3.18 -17.13
CA PHE A 51 -22.20 3.70 -16.49
C PHE A 51 -21.77 4.93 -17.28
N GLU A 52 -22.28 6.09 -16.90
CA GLU A 52 -21.66 7.36 -17.30
C GLU A 52 -20.78 7.80 -16.12
N GLU A 53 -19.48 7.92 -16.39
CA GLU A 53 -18.30 8.07 -15.48
C GLU A 53 -17.63 6.74 -15.12
N GLY A 54 -16.48 6.43 -15.73
CA GLY A 54 -15.74 5.19 -15.46
C GLY A 54 -15.04 5.18 -14.11
N LEU A 55 -14.50 4.00 -13.74
CA LEU A 55 -13.94 3.76 -12.41
C LEU A 55 -12.78 4.73 -12.12
N THR A 56 -12.74 5.28 -10.91
CA THR A 56 -11.65 6.17 -10.46
C THR A 56 -10.87 5.57 -9.28
N ILE A 57 -9.60 5.95 -9.17
CA ILE A 57 -8.72 5.59 -8.05
C ILE A 57 -8.21 6.87 -7.41
N PHE A 58 -8.33 6.98 -6.09
CA PHE A 58 -7.79 8.11 -5.34
C PHE A 58 -6.35 7.84 -4.91
N ALA A 59 -5.42 8.68 -5.35
CA ALA A 59 -4.01 8.67 -4.95
C ALA A 59 -3.76 9.78 -3.91
N VAL A 60 -3.63 9.41 -2.64
CA VAL A 60 -3.65 10.35 -1.50
C VAL A 60 -2.27 10.50 -0.85
N SER A 61 -1.85 11.72 -0.51
CA SER A 61 -0.58 11.98 0.17
C SER A 61 -0.56 13.25 1.00
N ASP A 62 0.27 13.27 2.05
CA ASP A 62 0.64 14.47 2.83
C ASP A 62 1.67 15.38 2.12
N ASN A 63 2.13 15.01 0.92
CA ASN A 63 3.02 15.80 0.07
C ASN A 63 2.48 15.86 -1.38
N THR A 64 3.30 15.69 -2.42
CA THR A 64 2.88 15.86 -3.82
C THR A 64 1.93 14.79 -4.36
N GLY A 65 1.88 13.61 -3.75
CA GLY A 65 1.07 12.48 -4.26
C GLY A 65 1.65 11.77 -5.49
N GLU A 66 2.77 12.23 -6.04
CA GLU A 66 3.39 11.65 -7.24
C GLU A 66 3.77 10.18 -7.06
N THR A 67 4.22 9.79 -5.87
CA THR A 67 4.57 8.39 -5.57
C THR A 67 3.33 7.51 -5.60
N ALA A 68 2.25 7.91 -4.91
CA ALA A 68 0.99 7.18 -4.89
C ALA A 68 0.40 7.04 -6.31
N HIS A 69 0.41 8.14 -7.07
CA HIS A 69 -0.04 8.15 -8.47
C HIS A 69 0.80 7.25 -9.38
N ALA A 70 2.13 7.37 -9.31
CA ALA A 70 3.04 6.58 -10.15
C ALA A 70 2.90 5.07 -9.87
N VAL A 71 2.74 4.69 -8.60
CA VAL A 71 2.48 3.29 -8.21
C VAL A 71 1.13 2.82 -8.75
N ALA A 72 0.07 3.60 -8.59
CA ALA A 72 -1.26 3.29 -9.11
C ALA A 72 -1.24 3.06 -10.63
N VAL A 73 -0.70 4.03 -11.39
CA VAL A 73 -0.60 3.95 -12.86
C VAL A 73 0.27 2.76 -13.30
N SER A 74 1.38 2.50 -12.61
CA SER A 74 2.25 1.36 -12.93
C SER A 74 1.57 0.02 -12.67
N ALA A 75 0.79 -0.09 -11.60
CA ALA A 75 0.00 -1.27 -11.30
C ALA A 75 -1.14 -1.46 -12.32
N LEU A 76 -1.86 -0.40 -12.68
CA LEU A 76 -2.95 -0.43 -13.66
C LEU A 76 -2.52 -0.94 -15.03
N LYS A 77 -1.28 -0.69 -15.46
CA LYS A 77 -0.73 -1.24 -16.71
C LYS A 77 -0.73 -2.77 -16.76
N GLN A 78 -0.82 -3.45 -15.62
CA GLN A 78 -0.95 -4.92 -15.54
C GLN A 78 -2.39 -5.42 -15.71
N PHE A 79 -3.37 -4.50 -15.74
CA PHE A 79 -4.80 -4.80 -15.85
C PHE A 79 -5.41 -4.10 -17.07
N PRO A 80 -5.02 -4.49 -18.31
CA PRO A 80 -5.65 -3.94 -19.50
C PRO A 80 -7.15 -4.23 -19.50
N GLY A 81 -7.97 -3.23 -19.85
CA GLY A 81 -9.43 -3.35 -19.86
C GLY A 81 -10.07 -3.32 -18.46
N SER A 82 -9.39 -2.81 -17.44
CA SER A 82 -9.92 -2.68 -16.08
C SER A 82 -11.18 -1.81 -15.96
N GLY A 83 -11.45 -0.95 -16.93
CA GLY A 83 -12.51 0.06 -16.86
C GLY A 83 -12.17 1.26 -15.97
N VAL A 84 -10.93 1.33 -15.46
CA VAL A 84 -10.43 2.51 -14.73
C VAL A 84 -10.05 3.59 -15.72
N GLU A 85 -10.74 4.73 -15.64
CA GLU A 85 -10.53 5.88 -16.53
C GLU A 85 -9.51 6.86 -15.97
N THR A 86 -9.52 7.06 -14.64
CA THR A 86 -8.74 8.13 -14.01
C THR A 86 -8.09 7.69 -12.69
N VAL A 87 -6.94 8.31 -12.39
CA VAL A 87 -6.34 8.29 -11.06
C VAL A 87 -6.32 9.73 -10.55
N THR A 88 -7.16 10.02 -9.57
CA THR A 88 -7.33 11.36 -8.98
C THR A 88 -6.32 11.57 -7.86
N VAL A 89 -5.46 12.59 -7.98
CA VAL A 89 -4.43 12.87 -6.97
C VAL A 89 -4.97 13.84 -5.91
N CYS A 90 -4.96 13.40 -4.66
CA CYS A 90 -5.23 14.21 -3.47
C CYS A 90 -3.91 14.50 -2.75
N SER A 91 -3.25 15.59 -3.15
CA SER A 91 -1.99 16.05 -2.56
C SER A 91 -2.20 16.92 -1.32
N GLU A 92 -1.13 17.10 -0.53
CA GLU A 92 -1.09 17.98 0.63
C GLU A 92 -2.17 17.74 1.70
N VAL A 93 -2.62 16.49 1.85
CA VAL A 93 -3.61 16.12 2.87
C VAL A 93 -2.98 16.18 4.26
N LYS A 94 -3.37 17.19 5.05
CA LYS A 94 -2.73 17.54 6.33
C LYS A 94 -3.67 17.42 7.53
N SER A 95 -4.95 17.14 7.30
CA SER A 95 -5.95 17.05 8.37
C SER A 95 -6.73 15.74 8.36
N LEU A 96 -7.26 15.38 9.53
CA LEU A 96 -8.16 14.23 9.68
C LEU A 96 -9.52 14.47 8.99
N GLU A 97 -9.93 15.73 8.88
CA GLU A 97 -11.17 16.13 8.22
C GLU A 97 -11.09 15.91 6.70
N GLU A 98 -9.99 16.33 6.07
CA GLU A 98 -9.72 16.02 4.65
C GLU A 98 -9.70 14.52 4.39
N ILE A 99 -9.10 13.72 5.29
CA ILE A 99 -9.13 12.26 5.15
C ILE A 99 -10.57 11.74 5.16
N ASN A 100 -11.43 12.21 6.08
CA ASN A 100 -12.82 11.76 6.11
C ASN A 100 -13.55 12.14 4.81
N HIS A 101 -13.37 13.36 4.31
CA HIS A 101 -13.97 13.79 3.04
C HIS A 101 -13.54 12.91 1.86
N ILE A 102 -12.26 12.59 1.76
CA ILE A 102 -11.75 11.71 0.69
C ILE A 102 -12.32 10.29 0.82
N VAL A 103 -12.46 9.76 2.04
CA VAL A 103 -13.05 8.43 2.27
C VAL A 103 -14.54 8.41 1.91
N ASP A 104 -15.28 9.47 2.25
CA ASP A 104 -16.69 9.60 1.91
C ASP A 104 -16.90 9.74 0.40
N GLU A 105 -16.04 10.52 -0.28
CA GLU A 105 -16.06 10.66 -1.74
C GLU A 105 -15.74 9.32 -2.43
N ALA A 106 -14.67 8.64 -2.00
CA ALA A 106 -14.31 7.33 -2.54
C ALA A 106 -15.42 6.29 -2.33
N LEU A 107 -16.12 6.31 -1.19
CA LEU A 107 -17.29 5.46 -0.95
C LEU A 107 -18.43 5.77 -1.92
N SER A 108 -18.70 7.05 -2.16
CA SER A 108 -19.79 7.49 -3.05
C SER A 108 -19.56 7.09 -4.52
N LEU A 109 -18.30 6.99 -4.93
CA LEU A 109 -17.87 6.63 -6.29
C LEU A 109 -17.47 5.15 -6.43
N ASP A 110 -17.75 4.31 -5.42
CA ASP A 110 -17.33 2.89 -5.38
C ASP A 110 -15.84 2.69 -5.75
N SER A 111 -14.99 3.59 -5.24
CA SER A 111 -13.60 3.76 -5.65
C SER A 111 -12.63 3.27 -4.59
N MET A 112 -11.41 2.91 -5.00
CA MET A 112 -10.34 2.53 -4.08
C MET A 112 -9.39 3.68 -3.78
N ILE A 113 -8.74 3.62 -2.60
CA ILE A 113 -7.76 4.61 -2.15
C ILE A 113 -6.36 3.99 -2.09
N ILE A 114 -5.40 4.56 -2.80
CA ILE A 114 -3.97 4.26 -2.68
C ILE A 114 -3.30 5.47 -2.03
N PHE A 115 -2.51 5.26 -0.98
CA PHE A 115 -1.94 6.40 -0.27
C PHE A 115 -0.52 6.21 0.24
N THR A 116 0.12 7.36 0.50
CA THR A 116 1.45 7.47 1.11
C THR A 116 1.42 8.58 2.17
N PHE A 117 1.61 8.21 3.44
CA PHE A 117 1.71 9.14 4.56
C PHE A 117 3.00 8.90 5.33
N ALA A 118 3.81 9.94 5.54
CA ALA A 118 5.00 9.85 6.38
C ALA A 118 4.63 9.82 7.88
N SER A 119 3.55 10.52 8.25
CA SER A 119 3.03 10.53 9.62
C SER A 119 2.36 9.19 9.98
N PRO A 120 2.85 8.45 11.00
CA PRO A 120 2.21 7.21 11.44
C PRO A 120 0.77 7.42 11.93
N GLY A 121 0.48 8.60 12.49
CA GLY A 121 -0.85 8.99 12.93
C GLY A 121 -1.83 9.12 11.76
N MET A 122 -1.41 9.81 10.69
CA MET A 122 -2.22 9.98 9.48
C MET A 122 -2.43 8.65 8.75
N SER A 123 -1.36 7.87 8.53
CA SER A 123 -1.47 6.51 7.95
C SER A 123 -2.44 5.64 8.76
N ARG A 124 -2.33 5.64 10.09
CA ARG A 124 -3.25 4.86 10.93
C ARG A 124 -4.70 5.34 10.82
N PHE A 125 -4.91 6.64 10.80
CA PHE A 125 -6.25 7.21 10.75
C PHE A 125 -6.95 6.87 9.43
N ILE A 126 -6.32 7.10 8.27
CA ILE A 126 -6.94 6.78 6.97
C ILE A 126 -7.27 5.30 6.85
N ARG A 127 -6.38 4.39 7.30
CA ARG A 127 -6.66 2.95 7.33
C ARG A 127 -7.92 2.63 8.12
N GLN A 128 -8.04 3.20 9.32
CA GLN A 128 -9.21 2.99 10.17
C GLN A 128 -10.50 3.51 9.52
N GLN A 129 -10.45 4.66 8.84
CA GLN A 129 -11.63 5.20 8.16
C GLN A 129 -12.04 4.36 6.95
N CYS A 130 -11.08 3.95 6.10
CA CYS A 130 -11.36 3.05 4.99
C CYS A 130 -11.96 1.72 5.47
N GLU A 131 -11.43 1.13 6.54
CA GLU A 131 -11.96 -0.11 7.13
C GLU A 131 -13.39 0.05 7.66
N ARG A 132 -13.69 1.19 8.32
CA ARG A 132 -15.03 1.49 8.85
C ARG A 132 -16.04 1.71 7.73
N ALA A 133 -15.66 2.45 6.70
CA ALA A 133 -16.48 2.75 5.53
C ALA A 133 -16.57 1.58 4.55
N LYS A 134 -15.74 0.54 4.71
CA LYS A 134 -15.56 -0.58 3.77
C LYS A 134 -15.05 -0.15 2.38
N VAL A 135 -14.28 0.93 2.33
CA VAL A 135 -13.59 1.39 1.13
C VAL A 135 -12.31 0.56 0.92
N PRO A 136 -12.09 -0.05 -0.27
CA PRO A 136 -10.85 -0.74 -0.57
C PRO A 136 -9.65 0.22 -0.54
N TYR A 137 -8.53 -0.19 0.07
CA TYR A 137 -7.36 0.67 0.18
C TYR A 137 -6.01 -0.05 0.08
N ALA A 138 -4.95 0.70 -0.22
CA ALA A 138 -3.55 0.25 -0.16
C ALA A 138 -2.64 1.33 0.47
N ASP A 139 -1.96 0.96 1.56
CA ASP A 139 -0.85 1.75 2.13
C ASP A 139 0.46 1.33 1.46
N VAL A 140 1.00 2.18 0.60
CA VAL A 140 2.21 1.85 -0.17
C VAL A 140 3.48 2.15 0.63
N PHE A 141 3.42 3.10 1.56
CA PHE A 141 4.63 3.66 2.18
C PHE A 141 4.98 2.97 3.49
N GLN A 142 3.99 2.61 4.31
CA GLN A 142 4.25 2.05 5.63
C GLN A 142 5.06 0.73 5.62
N PRO A 143 4.85 -0.21 4.68
CA PRO A 143 5.69 -1.40 4.59
C PRO A 143 7.18 -1.08 4.35
N ILE A 144 7.46 -0.02 3.57
CA ILE A 144 8.82 0.42 3.25
C ILE A 144 9.47 1.05 4.48
N ILE A 145 8.73 1.92 5.18
CA ILE A 145 9.19 2.55 6.43
C ILE A 145 9.57 1.48 7.47
N ILE A 146 8.71 0.48 7.69
CA ILE A 146 8.99 -0.61 8.64
C ILE A 146 10.23 -1.41 8.23
N ALA A 147 10.42 -1.65 6.93
CA ALA A 147 11.61 -2.33 6.43
C ALA A 147 12.88 -1.51 6.71
N PHE A 148 12.83 -0.19 6.52
CA PHE A 148 13.95 0.72 6.80
C PHE A 148 14.26 0.83 8.28
N GLU A 149 13.25 0.93 9.16
CA GLU A 149 13.46 0.90 10.61
C GLU A 149 14.25 -0.33 11.05
N ARG A 150 13.89 -1.50 10.52
CA ARG A 150 14.56 -2.77 10.83
C ARG A 150 15.97 -2.84 10.26
N TYR A 151 16.18 -2.31 9.05
CA TYR A 151 17.46 -2.37 8.38
C TYR A 151 18.46 -1.36 8.96
N LEU A 152 18.01 -0.13 9.20
CA LEU A 152 18.83 0.98 9.66
C LEU A 152 18.93 1.06 11.19
N ASN A 153 18.05 0.33 11.91
CA ASN A 153 18.00 0.26 13.36
C ASN A 153 17.76 1.63 14.06
N TYR A 154 16.95 2.49 13.43
CA TYR A 154 16.43 3.73 14.03
C TYR A 154 15.06 4.10 13.41
N PRO A 155 14.20 4.82 14.16
CA PRO A 155 12.86 5.18 13.69
C PRO A 155 12.86 6.28 12.61
N PRO A 156 11.85 6.35 11.73
CA PRO A 156 11.68 7.46 10.81
C PRO A 156 11.35 8.72 11.60
N VAL A 157 11.60 9.88 10.99
CA VAL A 157 11.21 11.14 11.63
C VAL A 157 9.70 11.37 11.58
N GLY A 158 9.01 10.77 10.61
CA GLY A 158 7.55 10.79 10.53
C GLY A 158 6.95 12.14 10.12
N VAL A 159 7.73 12.97 9.43
CA VAL A 159 7.34 14.31 8.94
C VAL A 159 7.12 14.26 7.43
N ALA A 160 6.04 14.87 6.96
CA ALA A 160 5.73 14.99 5.53
C ALA A 160 6.90 15.65 4.78
N GLY A 161 7.29 15.09 3.62
CA GLY A 161 8.45 15.56 2.85
C GLY A 161 9.83 15.13 3.41
N GLY A 162 9.90 14.61 4.64
CA GLY A 162 11.15 14.16 5.26
C GLY A 162 12.06 15.30 5.73
N HIS A 163 13.34 15.00 5.93
CA HIS A 163 14.39 15.97 6.24
C HIS A 163 15.31 16.18 5.04
N ASP A 164 15.85 17.38 4.89
CA ASP A 164 16.90 17.65 3.90
C ASP A 164 18.10 16.74 4.14
N LEU A 165 18.41 15.87 3.15
CA LEU A 165 19.56 14.96 3.20
C LEU A 165 20.92 15.69 3.08
N LYS A 166 20.93 17.02 2.94
CA LYS A 166 22.15 17.84 2.83
C LYS A 166 22.39 18.68 4.09
N ALA A 167 22.84 18.06 5.19
CA ALA A 167 23.38 18.82 6.33
C ALA A 167 24.31 18.05 7.29
N SER A 168 24.96 16.96 6.86
CA SER A 168 25.87 16.24 7.78
C SER A 168 27.06 15.56 7.11
N ASP A 169 27.70 16.23 6.14
CA ASP A 169 29.05 15.88 5.68
C ASP A 169 29.82 17.18 5.37
N SER A 170 30.06 17.99 6.41
CA SER A 170 31.07 19.05 6.36
C SER A 170 31.51 19.41 7.79
N THR A 171 32.29 18.54 8.43
CA THR A 171 33.22 18.91 9.51
C THR A 171 34.44 18.01 9.43
#